data_AF-A0A9P4S5T7-F1
#
_entry.id   AF-A0A9P4S5T7-F1
#
_cell.length_a   1.000
_cell.length_b   1.000
_cell.length_c   1.000
_cell.angle_alpha   90.00
_cell.angle_beta   90.00
_cell.angle_gamma   90.00
#
_symmetry.space_group_name_H-M   'P 1'
#
loop_
_entity.id
_entity.type
_entity.pdbx_description
1 polymer ?
#
loop_
_entity_poly.entity_id
_entity_poly.type
_entity_poly.pdbx_seq_one_letter_code
_entity_poly.pdbx_strand_id
1 'polypeptide(L)'
;MDYGQIGIDFVLTLERPCLDHAQFLLLRSQDAEGSFSGHVLNASCPPESHIHEHPEEKYPHKMPDVSMNDLLKLLDLSNRLPLDGEITPIMAWASILQHPRVNELTKEDFQTIKEDLLAKVRCYGFGAVLEEFEVRDALSIVFATKIESYAAFA
;
A
#
# COMPACT_ATOMS: atom_id res chain seq x y z
N MET A 1 -5.82 -11.44 -16.91
CA MET A 1 -4.91 -10.85 -15.92
C MET A 1 -5.51 -11.11 -14.54
N ASP A 2 -4.73 -11.56 -13.56
CA ASP A 2 -5.21 -11.77 -12.20
C ASP A 2 -5.10 -10.46 -11.40
N TYR A 3 -6.16 -9.65 -11.44
CA TYR A 3 -6.22 -8.39 -10.71
C TYR A 3 -6.21 -8.58 -9.19
N GLY A 4 -6.64 -9.74 -8.68
CA GLY A 4 -6.61 -10.03 -7.25
C GLY A 4 -5.17 -10.12 -6.76
N GLN A 5 -4.36 -10.96 -7.40
CA GLN A 5 -2.97 -11.13 -7.00
C GLN A 5 -2.10 -9.89 -7.26
N ILE A 6 -2.37 -9.15 -8.35
CA ILE A 6 -1.69 -7.86 -8.63
C ILE A 6 -2.08 -6.83 -7.57
N GLY A 7 -3.36 -6.75 -7.20
CA GLY A 7 -3.83 -5.83 -6.17
C GLY A 7 -3.24 -6.12 -4.79
N ILE A 8 -3.16 -7.39 -4.41
CA ILE A 8 -2.52 -7.81 -3.15
C ILE A 8 -1.05 -7.36 -3.13
N ASP A 9 -0.30 -7.68 -4.18
CA ASP A 9 1.11 -7.30 -4.30
C ASP A 9 1.31 -5.78 -4.33
N PHE A 10 0.43 -5.05 -5.01
CA PHE A 10 0.41 -3.59 -5.07
C PHE A 10 0.23 -2.97 -3.67
N VAL A 11 -0.86 -3.35 -2.99
CA VAL A 11 -1.21 -2.80 -1.67
C VAL A 11 -0.12 -3.12 -0.65
N LEU A 12 0.32 -4.37 -0.56
CA LEU A 12 1.35 -4.78 0.40
C LEU A 12 2.70 -4.09 0.15
N THR A 13 3.05 -3.87 -1.12
CA THR A 13 4.28 -3.16 -1.46
C THR A 13 4.24 -1.72 -0.97
N LEU A 14 3.12 -1.01 -1.21
CA LEU A 14 2.96 0.38 -0.78
C LEU A 14 2.81 0.52 0.73
N GLU A 15 2.30 -0.49 1.44
CA GLU A 15 2.20 -0.48 2.91
C GLU A 15 3.53 -0.82 3.61
N ARG A 16 4.48 -1.44 2.89
CA ARG A 16 5.75 -1.92 3.44
C ARG A 16 6.56 -0.85 4.21
N PRO A 17 6.69 0.41 3.74
CA PRO A 17 7.37 1.46 4.50
C PRO A 17 6.79 1.66 5.90
N CYS A 18 5.47 1.46 6.08
CA CYS A 18 4.83 1.57 7.39
C CYS A 18 4.98 0.34 8.27
N LEU A 19 5.06 -0.85 7.67
CA LEU A 19 5.32 -2.07 8.41
C LEU A 19 6.74 -2.07 9.01
N ASP A 20 7.74 -1.64 8.23
CA ASP A 20 9.12 -1.47 8.70
C ASP A 20 9.20 -0.38 9.80
N HIS A 21 8.42 0.70 9.70
CA HIS A 21 8.38 1.76 10.71
C HIS A 21 7.73 1.29 12.02
N ALA A 22 6.64 0.52 11.97
CA ALA A 22 6.02 -0.03 13.17
C ALA A 22 6.99 -0.94 13.94
N GLN A 23 7.74 -1.80 13.23
CA GLN A 23 8.78 -2.63 13.85
C GLN A 23 9.87 -1.78 14.52
N PHE A 24 10.31 -0.68 13.90
CA PHE A 24 11.30 0.23 14.46
C PHE A 24 10.80 0.95 15.73
N LEU A 25 9.56 1.42 15.74
CA LEU A 25 8.95 2.07 16.90
C LEU A 25 8.82 1.09 18.08
N LEU A 26 8.42 -0.15 17.81
CA LEU A 26 8.31 -1.22 18.83
C LEU A 26 9.67 -1.56 19.45
N LEU A 27 10.72 -1.68 18.64
CA LEU A 27 12.09 -1.91 19.11
C LEU A 27 12.62 -0.77 19.99
N ARG A 28 12.27 0.49 19.68
CA ARG A 28 12.69 1.64 20.50
C ARG A 28 11.85 1.87 21.74
N SER A 29 10.58 1.47 21.74
CA SER A 29 9.72 1.58 22.94
C SER A 29 10.08 0.57 24.03
N GLN A 30 10.85 -0.47 23.75
CA GLN A 30 11.35 -1.38 24.79
C GLN A 30 12.30 -0.69 25.79
N ASP A 31 12.93 0.42 25.41
CA ASP A 31 13.80 1.21 26.29
C ASP A 31 13.04 2.24 27.14
N ALA A 32 11.73 2.44 26.89
CA ALA A 32 10.91 3.42 27.59
C ALA A 32 9.73 2.74 28.29
N GLU A 33 9.61 2.91 29.61
CA GLU A 33 8.55 2.41 30.49
C GLU A 33 7.16 3.03 30.20
N GLY A 34 6.74 3.10 28.94
CA GLY A 34 5.53 3.74 28.46
C GLY A 34 4.52 2.72 27.95
N SER A 35 3.42 2.57 28.68
CA SER A 35 2.25 1.74 28.34
C SER A 35 1.84 1.82 26.86
N PHE A 36 1.71 0.66 26.22
CA PHE A 36 1.18 0.47 24.87
C PHE A 36 -0.15 1.20 24.69
N SER A 37 -0.19 2.24 23.87
CA SER A 37 -1.48 2.74 23.37
C SER A 37 -2.02 1.71 22.39
N GLY A 38 -3.18 1.13 22.69
CA GLY A 38 -3.86 0.06 21.94
C GLY A 38 -4.31 0.40 20.51
N HIS A 39 -3.63 1.31 19.82
CA HIS A 39 -3.85 1.67 18.42
C HIS A 39 -2.80 1.06 17.46
N VAL A 40 -1.84 0.29 17.99
CA VAL A 40 -0.67 -0.29 17.25
C VAL A 40 -0.92 -1.73 16.78
N LEU A 41 -2.13 -2.27 16.95
CA LEU A 41 -2.49 -3.62 16.51
C LEU A 41 -3.07 -3.59 15.08
N ASN A 42 -2.20 -3.43 14.08
CA ASN A 42 -2.56 -3.82 12.71
C ASN A 42 -2.34 -5.34 12.52
N ALA A 43 -3.14 -5.99 11.68
CA ALA A 43 -3.10 -7.44 11.48
C ALA A 43 -1.75 -7.99 10.95
N SER A 44 -0.90 -7.08 10.45
CA SER A 44 0.42 -7.37 9.88
C SER A 44 1.58 -7.05 10.84
N CYS A 45 1.29 -6.61 12.08
CA CYS A 45 2.30 -6.34 13.10
C CYS A 45 3.00 -7.64 13.52
N PRO A 46 4.34 -7.67 13.62
CA PRO A 46 5.02 -8.79 14.25
C PRO A 46 4.53 -8.99 15.69
N PRO A 47 4.24 -10.24 16.11
CA PRO A 47 3.97 -10.52 17.51
C PRO A 47 5.20 -10.25 18.36
N GLU A 48 4.99 -9.77 19.59
CA GLU A 48 6.02 -9.35 20.54
C GLU A 48 7.09 -10.43 20.78
N SER A 49 6.69 -11.71 20.74
CA SER A 49 7.60 -12.86 20.85
C SER A 49 8.64 -12.93 19.72
N HIS A 50 8.26 -12.62 18.47
CA HIS A 50 9.20 -12.64 17.34
C HIS A 50 10.20 -11.49 17.43
N ILE A 51 9.78 -10.33 17.91
CA ILE A 51 10.65 -9.17 18.10
C ILE A 51 11.71 -9.47 19.17
N HIS A 52 11.33 -10.20 20.21
CA HIS A 52 12.22 -10.57 21.30
C HIS A 52 13.22 -11.69 20.93
N GLU A 53 12.78 -12.68 20.14
CA GLU A 53 13.62 -13.83 19.76
C GLU A 53 14.53 -13.53 18.56
N HIS A 54 14.10 -12.65 17.65
CA HIS A 54 14.79 -12.34 16.39
C HIS A 54 14.77 -10.83 16.07
N PRO A 55 15.41 -9.98 16.88
CA PRO A 55 15.33 -8.51 16.75
C PRO A 55 15.94 -7.98 15.43
N GLU A 56 16.87 -8.73 14.86
CA GLU A 56 17.61 -8.38 13.63
C GLU A 56 17.03 -9.02 12.35
N GLU A 57 16.00 -9.85 12.48
CA GLU A 57 15.29 -10.43 11.34
C GLU A 57 14.02 -9.63 11.01
N LYS A 58 13.83 -9.28 9.74
CA LYS A 58 12.58 -8.65 9.28
C LYS A 58 11.45 -9.67 9.33
N TYR A 59 10.35 -9.31 10.01
CA TYR A 59 9.18 -10.20 10.09
C TYR A 59 8.61 -10.46 8.69
N PRO A 60 8.32 -11.71 8.32
CA PRO A 60 7.63 -11.99 7.07
C PRO A 60 6.17 -11.54 7.21
N HIS A 61 5.91 -10.26 6.95
CA HIS A 61 4.56 -9.68 6.94
C HIS A 61 3.72 -10.44 5.91
N LYS A 62 2.93 -11.41 6.39
CA LYS A 62 1.92 -12.10 5.60
C LYS A 62 0.57 -11.57 6.02
N MET A 63 -0.19 -11.08 5.04
CA MET A 63 -1.59 -10.78 5.29
C MET A 63 -2.31 -12.09 5.67
N PRO A 64 -3.20 -12.06 6.68
CA PRO A 64 -4.12 -13.17 6.90
C PRO A 64 -5.00 -13.38 5.65
N ASP A 65 -5.62 -14.54 5.54
CA ASP A 65 -6.50 -14.89 4.42
C ASP A 65 -7.79 -14.05 4.53
N VAL A 66 -7.80 -12.85 3.94
CA VAL A 66 -8.91 -11.88 4.03
C VAL A 66 -9.74 -11.93 2.75
N SER A 67 -11.05 -12.10 2.88
CA SER A 67 -11.96 -12.14 1.74
C SER A 67 -12.13 -10.74 1.11
N MET A 68 -12.42 -10.65 -0.19
CA MET A 68 -12.70 -9.37 -0.86
C MET A 68 -13.84 -8.58 -0.19
N ASN A 69 -14.83 -9.25 0.40
CA ASN A 69 -15.91 -8.59 1.11
C ASN A 69 -15.45 -7.92 2.41
N ASP A 70 -14.44 -8.48 3.08
CA ASP A 70 -13.90 -7.90 4.31
C ASP A 70 -12.95 -6.75 4.00
N LEU A 71 -12.21 -6.83 2.88
CA LEU A 71 -11.48 -5.70 2.29
C LEU A 71 -12.40 -4.52 1.96
N LEU A 72 -13.58 -4.76 1.36
CA LEU A 72 -14.56 -3.70 1.06
C LEU A 72 -15.15 -3.05 2.32
N LYS A 73 -15.35 -3.81 3.41
CA LYS A 73 -15.80 -3.25 4.70
C LYS A 73 -14.73 -2.40 5.38
N LEU A 74 -13.47 -2.84 5.33
CA LEU A 74 -12.34 -2.05 5.82
C LEU A 74 -12.18 -0.75 5.02
N LEU A 75 -12.44 -0.80 3.71
CA LEU A 75 -12.46 0.37 2.83
C LEU A 75 -13.59 1.37 3.17
N ASP A 76 -14.81 0.88 3.47
CA ASP A 76 -15.93 1.73 3.91
C ASP A 76 -15.66 2.44 5.24
N LEU A 77 -14.93 1.80 6.15
CA LEU A 77 -14.50 2.39 7.42
C LEU A 77 -13.39 3.44 7.21
N SER A 78 -12.46 3.20 6.29
CA SER A 78 -11.37 4.13 5.96
C SER A 78 -11.87 5.41 5.29
N ASN A 79 -12.93 5.35 4.46
CA ASN A 79 -13.54 6.51 3.80
C ASN A 79 -14.17 7.54 4.75
N ARG A 80 -14.26 7.24 6.04
CA ARG A 80 -14.78 8.15 7.07
C ARG A 80 -13.70 8.98 7.76
N LEU A 81 -12.43 8.72 7.45
CA LEU A 81 -11.32 9.54 7.93
C LEU A 81 -11.22 10.80 7.08
N PRO A 82 -11.14 12.00 7.68
CA PRO A 82 -10.94 13.24 6.94
C PRO A 82 -9.50 13.30 6.44
N LEU A 83 -9.25 12.64 5.31
CA LEU A 83 -8.00 12.71 4.58
C LEU A 83 -8.18 13.80 3.51
N ASP A 84 -7.57 14.97 3.73
CA ASP A 84 -7.62 16.10 2.80
C ASP A 84 -6.83 15.80 1.51
N GLY A 85 -7.43 15.04 0.59
CA GLY A 85 -6.82 14.67 -0.69
C GLY A 85 -5.81 13.52 -0.62
N GLU A 86 -5.57 12.95 0.56
CA GLU A 86 -4.79 11.73 0.75
C GLU A 86 -5.67 10.48 0.66
N ILE A 87 -5.12 9.40 0.13
CA ILE A 87 -5.79 8.12 -0.02
C ILE A 87 -4.87 6.99 0.46
N THR A 88 -5.46 5.87 0.87
CA THR A 88 -4.71 4.67 1.26
C THR A 88 -4.33 3.84 0.02
N PRO A 89 -3.32 2.95 0.12
CA PRO A 89 -2.96 2.04 -0.97
C PRO A 89 -4.12 1.22 -1.55
N ILE A 90 -5.07 0.78 -0.71
CA ILE A 90 -6.26 0.06 -1.17
C ILE A 90 -7.23 0.98 -1.93
N MET A 91 -7.38 2.24 -1.51
CA MET A 91 -8.16 3.25 -2.23
C MET A 91 -7.50 3.59 -3.57
N ALA A 92 -6.18 3.68 -3.62
CA ALA A 92 -5.42 3.88 -4.85
C ALA A 92 -5.64 2.73 -5.84
N TRP A 93 -5.56 1.48 -5.37
CA TRP A 93 -5.86 0.30 -6.18
C TRP A 93 -7.30 0.32 -6.72
N ALA A 94 -8.28 0.65 -5.86
CA ALA A 94 -9.67 0.76 -6.27
C ALA A 94 -9.89 1.87 -7.31
N SER A 95 -9.17 2.99 -7.22
CA SER A 95 -9.19 4.08 -8.21
C SER A 95 -8.62 3.63 -9.56
N ILE A 96 -7.49 2.91 -9.56
CA ILE A 96 -6.90 2.34 -10.77
C ILE A 96 -7.88 1.37 -11.46
N LEU A 97 -8.54 0.49 -10.71
CA LEU A 97 -9.51 -0.46 -11.26
C LEU A 97 -10.76 0.19 -11.84
N GLN A 98 -11.11 1.40 -11.38
CA GLN A 98 -12.23 2.18 -11.93
C GLN A 98 -11.84 2.99 -13.17
N HIS A 99 -10.55 3.06 -13.52
CA HIS A 99 -10.11 3.82 -14.68
C HIS A 99 -10.69 3.24 -15.99
N PRO A 100 -11.30 4.05 -16.89
CA PRO A 100 -11.97 3.54 -18.08
C PRO A 100 -11.08 2.73 -19.04
N ARG A 101 -9.77 2.98 -18.98
CA ARG A 101 -8.73 2.34 -19.81
C ARG A 101 -7.90 1.30 -19.06
N VAL A 102 -8.35 0.84 -17.88
CA VAL A 102 -7.60 -0.14 -17.06
C VAL A 102 -7.31 -1.44 -17.84
N ASN A 103 -8.20 -1.81 -18.74
CA ASN A 103 -8.09 -2.94 -19.65
C ASN A 103 -6.96 -2.81 -20.70
N GLU A 104 -6.40 -1.62 -20.89
CA GLU A 104 -5.21 -1.40 -21.74
C GLU A 104 -3.89 -1.58 -20.98
N LEU A 105 -3.94 -1.70 -19.65
CA LEU A 105 -2.76 -1.90 -18.81
C LEU A 105 -2.30 -3.35 -18.82
N THR A 106 -0.98 -3.55 -18.88
CA THR A 106 -0.30 -4.83 -18.74
C THR A 106 0.25 -4.99 -17.32
N LYS A 107 0.74 -6.20 -17.00
CA LYS A 107 1.33 -6.45 -15.68
C LYS A 107 2.55 -5.55 -15.42
N GLU A 108 3.32 -5.28 -16.47
CA GLU A 108 4.48 -4.40 -16.45
C GLU A 108 4.07 -2.95 -16.16
N ASP A 109 2.96 -2.49 -16.74
CA ASP A 109 2.42 -1.16 -16.45
C ASP A 109 2.04 -1.01 -14.97
N PHE A 110 1.36 -2.02 -14.40
CA PHE A 110 1.05 -2.04 -12.97
C PHE A 110 2.32 -2.02 -12.10
N GLN A 111 3.37 -2.71 -12.54
CA GLN A 111 4.67 -2.67 -11.85
C GLN A 111 5.27 -1.25 -11.90
N THR A 112 5.24 -0.58 -13.05
CA THR A 112 5.72 0.81 -13.18
C THR A 112 4.94 1.78 -12.30
N ILE A 113 3.60 1.68 -12.30
CA ILE A 113 2.75 2.50 -11.43
C ILE A 113 3.07 2.25 -9.95
N LYS A 114 3.22 0.98 -9.56
CA LYS A 114 3.55 0.60 -8.18
C LYS A 114 4.89 1.17 -7.73
N GLU A 115 5.93 1.08 -8.57
CA GLU A 115 7.27 1.60 -8.26
C GLU A 115 7.28 3.13 -8.14
N ASP A 116 6.58 3.83 -9.04
CA ASP A 116 6.44 5.29 -8.99
C ASP A 116 5.70 5.75 -7.71
N LEU A 117 4.59 5.09 -7.37
CA LEU A 117 3.83 5.41 -6.16
C LEU A 117 4.55 5.04 -4.88
N LEU A 118 5.34 3.95 -4.86
CA LEU A 118 6.11 3.54 -3.69
C LEU A 118 7.08 4.64 -3.22
N ALA A 119 7.68 5.37 -4.15
CA ALA A 119 8.58 6.48 -3.84
C ALA A 119 7.87 7.71 -3.23
N LYS A 120 6.53 7.75 -3.32
CA LYS A 120 5.67 8.86 -2.92
C LYS A 120 4.85 8.58 -1.67
N VAL A 121 4.80 7.32 -1.23
CA VAL A 121 4.12 6.92 0.00
C VAL A 121 4.68 7.68 1.20
N ARG A 122 3.77 8.27 1.97
CA ARG A 122 4.02 8.81 3.30
C ARG A 122 3.55 7.83 4.35
N CYS A 123 4.33 7.71 5.42
CA CYS A 123 3.94 6.90 6.56
C CYS A 123 3.73 7.75 7.80
N TYR A 124 2.53 7.70 8.38
CA TYR A 124 2.20 8.39 9.63
C TYR A 124 2.28 7.50 10.88
N GLY A 125 2.88 6.31 10.77
CA GLY A 125 3.06 5.35 11.87
C GLY A 125 1.85 4.44 12.11
N PHE A 126 0.65 4.83 11.68
CA PHE A 126 -0.58 4.02 11.74
C PHE A 126 -1.09 3.57 10.37
N GLY A 127 -0.46 4.00 9.27
CA GLY A 127 -0.86 3.63 7.92
C GLY A 127 -0.08 4.36 6.84
N ALA A 128 0.02 3.72 5.68
CA ALA A 128 0.59 4.31 4.47
C ALA A 128 -0.47 5.13 3.76
N VAL A 129 -0.10 6.31 3.28
CA VAL A 129 -0.95 7.19 2.48
C VAL A 129 -0.17 7.78 1.32
N LEU A 130 -0.89 8.19 0.29
CA LEU A 130 -0.38 8.88 -0.88
C LEU A 130 -1.39 9.94 -1.31
N GLU A 131 -0.97 10.94 -2.08
CA GLU A 131 -1.89 11.97 -2.56
C GLU A 131 -2.68 11.44 -3.76
N GLU A 132 -3.98 11.73 -3.82
CA GLU A 132 -4.87 11.15 -4.83
C GLU A 132 -4.42 11.49 -6.27
N PHE A 133 -3.84 12.67 -6.47
CA PHE A 133 -3.35 13.07 -7.79
C PHE A 133 -2.14 12.25 -8.24
N GLU A 134 -1.34 11.68 -7.33
CA GLU A 134 -0.17 10.89 -7.70
C GLU A 134 -0.57 9.63 -8.46
N VAL A 135 -1.72 9.04 -8.13
CA VAL A 135 -2.30 7.91 -8.87
C VAL A 135 -2.69 8.34 -10.29
N ARG A 136 -3.30 9.51 -10.43
CA ARG A 136 -3.72 10.05 -11.74
C ARG A 136 -2.51 10.37 -12.61
N ASP A 137 -1.45 10.92 -12.03
CA ASP A 137 -0.21 11.25 -12.72
C ASP A 137 0.51 9.98 -13.17
N ALA A 138 0.63 8.97 -12.30
CA ALA A 138 1.24 7.68 -12.63
C ALA A 138 0.53 6.99 -13.80
N LEU A 139 -0.81 6.97 -13.79
CA LEU A 139 -1.62 6.47 -14.90
C LEU A 139 -1.38 7.27 -16.18
N SER A 140 -1.37 8.59 -16.08
CA SER A 140 -1.18 9.49 -17.23
C SER A 140 0.18 9.28 -17.91
N ILE A 141 1.25 9.11 -17.12
CA ILE A 141 2.60 8.81 -17.61
C ILE A 141 2.61 7.50 -18.40
N VAL A 142 2.03 6.43 -17.85
CA VAL A 142 1.96 5.12 -18.51
C VAL A 142 1.12 5.17 -19.79
N PHE A 143 0.00 5.89 -19.81
CA PHE A 143 -0.79 6.01 -21.02
C PHE A 143 -0.08 6.86 -22.09
N ALA A 144 0.68 7.88 -21.69
CA ALA A 144 1.45 8.71 -22.61
C ALA A 144 2.55 7.90 -23.32
N THR A 145 3.31 7.08 -22.59
CA THR A 145 4.37 6.24 -23.19
C THR A 145 3.82 5.23 -24.20
N LYS A 146 2.59 4.74 -24.00
CA LYS A 146 1.90 3.88 -24.97
C LYS A 146 1.51 4.64 -26.23
N ILE A 147 1.02 5.88 -26.13
CA ILE A 147 0.68 6.71 -27.29
C ILE A 147 1.92 6.96 -28.16
N GLU A 148 3.04 7.31 -27.53
CA GLU A 148 4.33 7.50 -28.23
C GLU A 148 4.80 6.21 -28.90
N SER A 149 4.63 5.07 -28.24
CA SER A 149 4.95 3.76 -28.83
C SER A 149 4.11 3.47 -30.08
N TYR A 150 2.80 3.73 -30.04
CA TYR A 150 1.95 3.54 -31.23
C TYR A 150 2.30 4.51 -32.36
N ALA A 151 2.66 5.76 -32.05
CA ALA A 151 3.09 6.74 -33.03
C ALA A 151 4.46 6.40 -33.67
N ALA A 152 5.35 5.71 -32.96
CA ALA A 152 6.64 5.29 -33.48
C ALA A 152 6.57 4.12 -34.49
N PHE A 153 5.45 3.40 -34.54
CA PHE A 153 5.20 2.29 -35.46
C PHE A 153 4.14 2.59 -36.54
N ALA A 154 3.66 3.83 -36.61
CA ALA A 154 2.73 4.33 -37.63
C ALA A 154 3.45 5.14 -38.71
#